data_AF-A0A6P2CXZ0-F1
#
_entry.id   AF-A0A6P2CXZ0-F1
#
_cell.length_a   1.000
_cell.length_b   1.000
_cell.length_c   1.000
_cell.angle_alpha   90.00
_cell.angle_beta   90.00
_cell.angle_gamma   90.00
#
_symmetry.space_group_name_H-M   'P 1'
#
loop_
_entity.id
_entity.type
_entity.pdbx_description
1 polymer ?
#
loop_
_entity_poly.entity_id
_entity_poly.type
_entity_poly.pdbx_seq_one_letter_code
_entity_poly.pdbx_strand_id
1 'polypeptide(L)'
;MSTILLAALALAPAQPAGDKHDEQNPLFKRLMDPGLEVGTDAKAKFPAPTMADGLAADKQKAIIKSAIGTDYNYEEFVRDSVVAPQVMKIRDLEPADKTAPARAVDVWFVVYGDFKLLEDEKFLDKLIGAGKASGGGKGGPLPAAELTKRNIEIKKGDEKREGYGTIEFDFLEKVRLRATGHAMWSRNGDSVLAAAEVDPRFRDDKEFPNEWRSITKTGGQTKVGNPNPWGGAAMYLKITKLAEPAGALFVEQHIVFAEPTGWFDGANLLRSKLPLVVQDNVRTMRKEFKKK
;
A
#
# COMPACT_ATOMS: atom_id res chain seq x y z
N MET A 1 -13.53 13.43 -5.50
CA MET A 1 -12.73 12.92 -6.64
C MET A 1 -11.36 12.58 -6.07
N SER A 2 -11.16 11.37 -5.54
CA SER A 2 -10.81 10.11 -6.22
C SER A 2 -9.34 10.03 -6.59
N THR A 3 -8.57 9.31 -5.77
CA THR A 3 -7.31 8.66 -6.14
C THR A 3 -7.22 7.32 -5.44
N ILE A 4 -7.36 6.25 -6.22
CA ILE A 4 -7.48 4.87 -5.77
C ILE A 4 -6.09 4.23 -5.85
N LEU A 5 -5.71 3.47 -4.82
CA LEU A 5 -4.89 2.28 -5.02
C LEU A 5 -5.69 1.32 -5.90
N LEU A 6 -5.58 1.54 -7.20
CA LEU A 6 -5.97 0.72 -8.34
C LEU A 6 -7.39 0.10 -8.44
N ALA A 7 -8.12 0.49 -9.50
CA ALA A 7 -9.39 -0.11 -9.89
C ALA A 7 -9.17 -1.26 -10.86
N ALA A 8 -9.27 -2.49 -10.37
CA ALA A 8 -9.69 -3.65 -11.13
C ALA A 8 -10.29 -4.60 -10.12
N LEU A 9 -11.60 -4.67 -10.04
CA LEU A 9 -12.32 -5.56 -9.14
C LEU A 9 -13.44 -6.17 -9.95
N ALA A 10 -13.35 -7.47 -10.21
CA ALA A 10 -14.51 -8.31 -10.46
C ALA A 10 -14.20 -9.78 -10.20
N LEU A 11 -15.27 -10.50 -9.85
CA LEU A 11 -15.35 -11.89 -9.38
C LEU A 11 -14.48 -12.88 -10.17
N ALA A 12 -13.53 -13.48 -9.46
CA ALA A 12 -12.90 -14.75 -9.81
C ALA A 12 -13.30 -15.81 -8.75
N PRO A 13 -13.57 -17.06 -9.14
CA PRO A 13 -13.92 -18.12 -8.19
C PRO A 13 -12.77 -18.38 -7.21
N ALA A 14 -13.11 -18.62 -5.95
CA ALA A 14 -12.16 -19.05 -4.93
C ALA A 14 -11.51 -20.38 -5.35
N GLN A 15 -10.18 -20.40 -5.45
CA GLN A 15 -9.36 -21.57 -5.75
C GLN A 15 -8.55 -22.00 -4.51
N PRO A 16 -8.09 -23.27 -4.43
CA PRO A 16 -7.85 -23.98 -3.17
C PRO A 16 -6.68 -23.44 -2.32
N ALA A 17 -6.76 -23.77 -1.02
CA ALA A 17 -5.95 -23.26 0.07
C ALA A 17 -4.47 -23.65 0.00
N GLY A 18 -3.64 -22.64 0.27
CA GLY A 18 -2.18 -22.59 0.24
C GLY A 18 -1.82 -21.12 0.02
N ASP A 19 -0.75 -20.62 0.64
CA ASP A 19 -0.29 -19.21 0.50
C ASP A 19 0.29 -18.99 -0.91
N LYS A 20 -0.58 -19.09 -1.93
CA LYS A 20 -0.28 -19.10 -3.37
C LYS A 20 -0.44 -17.70 -3.97
N HIS A 21 -0.38 -16.65 -3.14
CA HIS A 21 -0.47 -15.29 -3.61
C HIS A 21 0.68 -14.96 -4.58
N ASP A 22 1.86 -15.54 -4.41
CA ASP A 22 3.00 -15.42 -5.33
C ASP A 22 2.76 -16.05 -6.71
N GLU A 23 2.02 -17.17 -6.78
CA GLU A 23 1.60 -17.81 -8.04
C GLU A 23 0.55 -16.97 -8.77
N GLN A 24 -0.36 -16.35 -8.01
CA GLN A 24 -1.53 -15.63 -8.55
C GLN A 24 -1.26 -14.15 -8.82
N ASN A 25 -0.25 -13.57 -8.18
CA ASN A 25 0.10 -12.17 -8.25
C ASN A 25 1.59 -12.03 -8.64
N PRO A 26 1.91 -12.09 -9.94
CA PRO A 26 3.27 -11.88 -10.45
C PRO A 26 3.92 -10.57 -9.98
N LEU A 27 3.13 -9.51 -9.74
CA LEU A 27 3.64 -8.27 -9.18
C LEU A 27 4.13 -8.48 -7.75
N PHE A 28 3.32 -9.08 -6.88
CA PHE A 28 3.73 -9.45 -5.51
C PHE A 28 4.99 -10.33 -5.52
N LYS A 29 5.02 -11.37 -6.36
CA LYS A 29 6.18 -12.25 -6.50
C LYS A 29 7.45 -11.46 -6.84
N ARG A 30 7.37 -10.53 -7.79
CA ARG A 30 8.50 -9.66 -8.16
C ARG A 30 8.94 -8.74 -7.01
N LEU A 31 7.99 -8.20 -6.22
CA LEU A 31 8.32 -7.37 -5.06
C LEU A 31 9.04 -8.18 -3.97
N MET A 32 8.76 -9.48 -3.85
CA MET A 32 9.52 -10.36 -2.96
C MET A 32 10.91 -10.66 -3.53
N ASP A 33 10.98 -11.00 -4.82
CA ASP A 33 12.22 -11.33 -5.52
C ASP A 33 12.09 -11.02 -7.02
N PRO A 34 12.92 -10.12 -7.59
CA PRO A 34 14.14 -9.55 -7.04
C PRO A 34 13.97 -8.33 -6.11
N GLY A 35 12.76 -7.77 -5.97
CA GLY A 35 12.49 -6.55 -5.19
C GLY A 35 12.26 -5.29 -6.03
N LEU A 36 12.01 -4.17 -5.36
CA LEU A 36 11.81 -2.85 -5.96
C LEU A 36 13.15 -2.19 -6.27
N GLU A 37 13.29 -1.63 -7.47
CA GLU A 37 14.43 -0.78 -7.81
C GLU A 37 14.35 0.56 -7.07
N VAL A 38 15.35 0.84 -6.24
CA VAL A 38 15.42 2.04 -5.38
C VAL A 38 16.67 2.88 -5.64
N GLY A 39 17.27 2.70 -6.82
CA GLY A 39 18.48 3.36 -7.29
C GLY A 39 18.99 2.67 -8.55
N THR A 40 20.08 3.18 -9.15
CA THR A 40 20.63 2.62 -10.41
C THR A 40 21.00 1.14 -10.30
N ASP A 41 21.57 0.73 -9.16
CA ASP A 41 22.06 -0.64 -8.93
C ASP A 41 21.55 -1.25 -7.60
N ALA A 42 20.48 -0.68 -7.04
CA ALA A 42 19.96 -1.07 -5.72
C ALA A 42 18.55 -1.62 -5.82
N LYS A 43 18.34 -2.82 -5.27
CA LYS A 43 17.02 -3.45 -5.12
C LYS A 43 16.69 -3.68 -3.67
N ALA A 44 15.53 -3.18 -3.26
CA ALA A 44 14.99 -3.36 -1.93
C ALA A 44 13.94 -4.47 -1.94
N LYS A 45 14.18 -5.53 -1.18
CA LYS A 45 13.21 -6.61 -0.99
C LYS A 45 12.20 -6.25 0.08
N PHE A 46 10.98 -6.73 -0.13
CA PHE A 46 9.93 -6.66 0.86
C PHE A 46 10.04 -7.83 1.85
N PRO A 47 9.58 -7.66 3.10
CA PRO A 47 9.42 -8.79 3.99
C PRO A 47 8.35 -9.74 3.44
N ALA A 48 8.50 -11.04 3.70
CA ALA A 48 7.43 -12.00 3.47
C ALA A 48 6.21 -11.68 4.37
N PRO A 49 4.99 -12.12 3.98
CA PRO A 49 3.81 -11.96 4.82
C PRO A 49 4.05 -12.48 6.23
N THR A 50 3.69 -11.67 7.22
CA THR A 50 3.85 -11.94 8.64
C THR A 50 2.93 -13.08 9.06
N MET A 51 1.73 -13.14 8.48
CA MET A 51 0.74 -14.19 8.75
C MET A 51 0.48 -15.03 7.51
N ALA A 52 1.04 -16.24 7.51
CA ALA A 52 0.75 -17.25 6.48
C ALA A 52 -0.70 -17.74 6.57
N ASP A 53 -1.21 -18.26 5.46
CA ASP A 53 -2.57 -18.81 5.37
C ASP A 53 -2.69 -20.18 6.04
N GLY A 54 -3.93 -20.59 6.35
CA GLY A 54 -4.21 -21.89 6.97
C GLY A 54 -3.73 -22.09 8.41
N LEU A 55 -3.25 -21.03 9.08
CA LEU A 55 -2.77 -21.12 10.46
C LEU A 55 -3.92 -21.24 11.47
N ALA A 56 -3.74 -22.11 12.48
CA ALA A 56 -4.64 -22.23 13.61
C ALA A 56 -4.55 -21.04 14.58
N ALA A 57 -5.59 -20.85 15.41
CA ALA A 57 -5.74 -19.69 16.30
C ALA A 57 -4.55 -19.45 17.24
N ASP A 58 -3.95 -20.51 17.79
CA ASP A 58 -2.78 -20.43 18.67
C ASP A 58 -1.55 -19.87 17.94
N LYS A 59 -1.32 -20.31 16.69
CA LYS A 59 -0.24 -19.81 15.84
C LYS A 59 -0.48 -18.38 15.39
N GLN A 60 -1.71 -18.04 15.01
CA GLN A 60 -2.08 -16.66 14.68
C GLN A 60 -1.85 -15.73 15.88
N LYS A 61 -2.27 -16.12 17.09
CA LYS A 61 -2.04 -15.37 18.33
C LYS A 61 -0.55 -15.21 18.62
N ALA A 62 0.26 -16.24 18.43
CA ALA A 62 1.71 -16.16 18.62
C ALA A 62 2.38 -15.18 17.64
N ILE A 63 1.97 -15.18 16.37
CA ILE A 63 2.45 -14.24 15.35
C ILE A 63 2.11 -12.80 15.73
N ILE A 64 0.84 -12.53 16.11
CA ILE A 64 0.41 -11.20 16.54
C ILE A 64 1.22 -10.74 17.76
N LYS A 65 1.41 -11.61 18.76
CA LYS A 65 2.24 -11.31 19.93
C LYS A 65 3.69 -10.96 19.54
N SER A 66 4.26 -11.67 18.56
CA SER A 66 5.59 -11.36 18.05
C SER A 66 5.65 -10.01 17.30
N ALA A 67 4.59 -9.66 16.55
CA ALA A 67 4.53 -8.41 15.80
C ALA A 67 4.41 -7.18 16.72
N ILE A 68 3.59 -7.29 17.78
CA ILE A 68 3.39 -6.21 18.78
C ILE A 68 4.52 -6.11 19.80
N GLY A 69 5.33 -7.16 19.96
CA GLY A 69 6.44 -7.18 20.91
C GLY A 69 5.99 -6.84 22.32
N THR A 70 6.60 -5.82 22.91
CA THR A 70 6.27 -5.30 24.25
C THR A 70 5.45 -4.01 24.21
N ASP A 71 5.08 -3.53 23.01
CA ASP A 71 4.40 -2.23 22.87
C ASP A 71 2.94 -2.31 23.37
N TYR A 72 2.31 -3.48 23.22
CA TYR A 72 0.92 -3.73 23.61
C TYR A 72 0.74 -5.16 24.13
N ASN A 73 -0.28 -5.39 24.94
CA ASN A 73 -0.78 -6.75 25.20
C ASN A 73 -1.71 -7.21 24.07
N TYR A 74 -1.89 -8.53 23.93
CA TYR A 74 -2.66 -9.11 22.84
C TYR A 74 -4.12 -8.66 22.86
N GLU A 75 -4.76 -8.74 24.03
CA GLU A 75 -6.18 -8.47 24.22
C GLU A 75 -6.53 -7.01 23.89
N GLU A 76 -5.63 -6.07 24.20
CA GLU A 76 -5.76 -4.66 23.83
C GLU A 76 -5.60 -4.44 22.33
N PHE A 77 -4.61 -5.10 21.70
CA PHE A 77 -4.32 -4.96 20.27
C PHE A 77 -5.47 -5.48 19.40
N VAL A 78 -6.05 -6.62 19.76
CA VAL A 78 -7.11 -7.27 18.96
C VAL A 78 -8.51 -6.78 19.29
N ARG A 79 -8.74 -5.89 20.27
CA ARG A 79 -10.10 -5.48 20.66
C ARG A 79 -10.87 -4.84 19.51
N ASP A 80 -12.18 -5.06 19.46
CA ASP A 80 -13.05 -4.42 18.46
C ASP A 80 -13.25 -2.92 18.75
N SER A 81 -12.30 -2.11 18.29
CA SER A 81 -12.36 -0.67 18.45
C SER A 81 -11.68 0.06 17.30
N VAL A 82 -12.29 1.16 16.85
CA VAL A 82 -11.69 2.06 15.87
C VAL A 82 -10.33 2.59 16.35
N VAL A 83 -10.18 2.78 17.66
CA VAL A 83 -8.97 3.30 18.31
C VAL A 83 -8.13 2.21 18.98
N ALA A 84 -8.32 0.93 18.62
CA ALA A 84 -7.41 -0.13 19.03
C ALA A 84 -5.96 0.21 18.60
N PRO A 85 -4.93 -0.28 19.29
CA PRO A 85 -3.55 -0.06 18.89
C PRO A 85 -3.24 -0.49 17.44
N GLN A 86 -2.17 0.07 16.89
CA GLN A 86 -1.53 -0.38 15.66
C GLN A 86 -0.02 -0.32 15.84
N VAL A 87 0.71 -1.22 15.20
CA VAL A 87 2.17 -1.18 15.18
C VAL A 87 2.61 -0.55 13.87
N MET A 88 3.57 0.37 13.94
CA MET A 88 4.23 0.92 12.75
C MET A 88 5.74 0.91 12.95
N LYS A 89 6.48 0.41 11.95
CA LYS A 89 7.94 0.44 11.93
C LYS A 89 8.40 1.19 10.69
N ILE A 90 9.36 2.10 10.88
CA ILE A 90 10.04 2.81 9.79
C ILE A 90 11.50 2.35 9.78
N ARG A 91 11.89 1.70 8.69
CA ARG A 91 13.23 1.14 8.49
C ARG A 91 13.96 1.86 7.37
N ASP A 92 15.25 1.91 7.52
CA ASP A 92 16.18 2.36 6.48
C ASP A 92 16.67 1.10 5.77
N LEU A 93 16.65 1.11 4.44
CA LEU A 93 17.01 -0.06 3.64
C LEU A 93 18.38 0.13 3.01
N GLU A 94 19.16 -0.94 2.99
CA GLU A 94 20.45 -1.02 2.32
C GLU A 94 20.49 -2.25 1.40
N PRO A 95 21.14 -2.19 0.23
CA PRO A 95 21.77 -0.99 -0.33
C PRO A 95 20.73 0.04 -0.83
N ALA A 96 21.07 1.34 -0.74
CA ALA A 96 20.26 2.42 -1.31
C ALA A 96 21.12 3.51 -1.96
N ASP A 97 20.51 4.32 -2.84
CA ASP A 97 21.15 5.52 -3.38
C ASP A 97 21.36 6.56 -2.28
N LYS A 98 22.57 7.11 -2.14
CA LYS A 98 22.89 8.13 -1.12
C LYS A 98 22.11 9.43 -1.31
N THR A 99 21.66 9.73 -2.53
CA THR A 99 20.88 10.92 -2.89
C THR A 99 19.37 10.66 -2.89
N ALA A 100 18.97 9.40 -2.75
CA ALA A 100 17.58 8.97 -2.63
C ALA A 100 17.49 7.71 -1.76
N PRO A 101 17.76 7.80 -0.44
CA PRO A 101 17.75 6.64 0.45
C PRO A 101 16.41 5.91 0.38
N ALA A 102 16.48 4.59 0.44
CA ALA A 102 15.30 3.73 0.43
C ALA A 102 14.78 3.56 1.85
N ARG A 103 13.47 3.76 2.03
CA ARG A 103 12.78 3.58 3.31
C ARG A 103 11.74 2.48 3.18
N ALA A 104 11.52 1.76 4.27
CA ALA A 104 10.35 0.91 4.43
C ALA A 104 9.45 1.39 5.57
N VAL A 105 8.15 1.24 5.37
CA VAL A 105 7.12 1.46 6.37
C VAL A 105 6.28 0.20 6.46
N ASP A 106 6.31 -0.44 7.62
CA ASP A 106 5.54 -1.64 7.90
C ASP A 106 4.46 -1.32 8.95
N VAL A 107 3.22 -1.73 8.70
CA VAL A 107 2.06 -1.43 9.55
C VAL A 107 1.27 -2.70 9.82
N TRP A 108 0.91 -2.94 11.08
CA TRP A 108 0.07 -4.06 11.50
C TRP A 108 -1.07 -3.60 12.40
N PHE A 109 -2.27 -4.09 12.14
CA PHE A 109 -3.46 -3.79 12.94
C PHE A 109 -4.58 -4.81 12.72
N VAL A 110 -5.58 -4.79 13.59
CA VAL A 110 -6.80 -5.59 13.44
C VAL A 110 -7.98 -4.70 13.01
N VAL A 111 -8.81 -5.24 12.12
CA VAL A 111 -10.14 -4.72 11.77
C VAL A 111 -11.21 -5.77 12.07
N TYR A 112 -12.48 -5.35 12.18
CA TYR A 112 -13.60 -6.26 12.37
C TYR A 112 -14.66 -6.04 11.30
N GLY A 113 -15.08 -7.12 10.65
CA GLY A 113 -16.12 -7.10 9.62
C GLY A 113 -16.23 -8.44 8.91
N ASP A 114 -17.23 -8.56 8.03
CA ASP A 114 -17.38 -9.77 7.20
C ASP A 114 -16.27 -9.79 6.14
N PHE A 115 -15.48 -10.87 6.12
CA PHE A 115 -14.44 -11.06 5.11
C PHE A 115 -15.00 -11.04 3.68
N LYS A 116 -16.25 -11.47 3.47
CA LYS A 116 -16.89 -11.44 2.17
C LYS A 116 -17.05 -10.04 1.60
N LEU A 117 -16.96 -8.98 2.43
CA LEU A 117 -16.91 -7.60 1.93
C LEU A 117 -15.71 -7.37 1.01
N LEU A 118 -14.61 -8.12 1.18
CA LEU A 118 -13.46 -8.08 0.28
C LEU A 118 -13.72 -8.78 -1.06
N GLU A 119 -14.93 -9.30 -1.29
CA GLU A 119 -15.39 -9.75 -2.60
C GLU A 119 -16.24 -8.69 -3.31
N ASP A 120 -16.71 -7.67 -2.59
CA ASP A 120 -17.58 -6.61 -3.11
C ASP A 120 -16.76 -5.45 -3.69
N GLU A 121 -16.96 -5.19 -4.98
CA GLU A 121 -16.25 -4.15 -5.74
C GLU A 121 -16.48 -2.75 -5.15
N LYS A 122 -17.71 -2.44 -4.74
CA LYS A 122 -18.07 -1.13 -4.18
C LYS A 122 -17.47 -0.95 -2.80
N PHE A 123 -17.42 -2.01 -1.99
CA PHE A 123 -16.79 -1.96 -0.68
C PHE A 123 -15.29 -1.67 -0.83
N LEU A 124 -14.61 -2.36 -1.73
CA LEU A 124 -13.19 -2.14 -1.97
C LEU A 124 -12.94 -0.75 -2.57
N ASP A 125 -13.75 -0.28 -3.52
CA ASP A 125 -13.69 1.09 -4.03
C ASP A 125 -13.85 2.14 -2.90
N LYS A 126 -14.70 1.86 -1.91
CA LYS A 126 -14.87 2.70 -0.71
C LYS A 126 -13.67 2.60 0.22
N LEU A 127 -13.14 1.40 0.47
CA LEU A 127 -11.98 1.19 1.32
C LEU A 127 -10.76 1.93 0.79
N ILE A 128 -10.53 1.80 -0.52
CA ILE A 128 -9.51 2.56 -1.24
C ILE A 128 -9.89 4.06 -1.26
N GLY A 129 -11.19 4.37 -1.37
CA GLY A 129 -11.76 5.70 -1.29
C GLY A 129 -11.53 6.45 0.02
N ALA A 130 -11.54 5.74 1.14
CA ALA A 130 -11.58 6.35 2.46
C ALA A 130 -10.19 6.89 2.88
N GLY A 131 -9.11 6.30 2.38
CA GLY A 131 -7.75 6.85 2.51
C GLY A 131 -7.52 8.21 1.80
N LYS A 132 -8.46 8.67 0.97
CA LYS A 132 -8.38 9.94 0.22
C LYS A 132 -8.72 11.18 1.07
N ALA A 133 -9.46 11.00 2.17
CA ALA A 133 -10.04 12.10 2.93
C ALA A 133 -9.01 12.94 3.72
N SER A 134 -7.78 12.45 3.89
CA SER A 134 -6.72 13.10 4.66
C SER A 134 -5.75 13.94 3.82
N GLY A 135 -5.75 13.84 2.47
CA GLY A 135 -4.66 14.42 1.64
C GLY A 135 -5.03 15.07 0.31
N GLY A 136 -6.31 15.13 -0.09
CA GLY A 136 -6.76 15.93 -1.24
C GLY A 136 -6.24 15.50 -2.63
N GLY A 137 -5.76 14.26 -2.78
CA GLY A 137 -5.12 13.80 -4.01
C GLY A 137 -6.06 13.63 -5.22
N LYS A 138 -5.51 13.85 -6.44
CA LYS A 138 -6.17 13.68 -7.74
C LYS A 138 -5.66 12.41 -8.46
N GLY A 139 -6.51 11.74 -9.22
CA GLY A 139 -6.09 10.57 -10.00
C GLY A 139 -7.25 9.72 -10.51
N GLY A 140 -6.94 8.59 -11.13
CA GLY A 140 -7.95 7.70 -11.72
C GLY A 140 -7.35 6.55 -12.52
N PRO A 141 -8.19 5.58 -12.92
CA PRO A 141 -7.77 4.48 -13.78
C PRO A 141 -7.23 5.01 -15.11
N LEU A 142 -6.17 4.38 -15.61
CA LEU A 142 -5.59 4.69 -16.90
C LEU A 142 -6.36 3.93 -18.00
N PRO A 143 -6.92 4.60 -19.03
CA PRO A 143 -7.71 3.92 -20.06
C PRO A 143 -6.89 2.90 -20.86
N ALA A 144 -7.55 1.84 -21.36
CA ALA A 144 -6.90 0.80 -22.17
C ALA A 144 -6.19 1.35 -23.43
N ALA A 145 -6.70 2.43 -24.02
CA ALA A 145 -6.05 3.10 -25.14
C ALA A 145 -4.66 3.68 -24.77
N GLU A 146 -4.53 4.22 -23.55
CA GLU A 146 -3.26 4.76 -23.05
C GLU A 146 -2.25 3.67 -22.72
N LEU A 147 -2.73 2.50 -22.28
CA LEU A 147 -1.91 1.30 -22.09
C LEU A 147 -1.41 0.77 -23.44
N THR A 148 -2.31 0.66 -24.42
CA THR A 148 -1.97 0.19 -25.78
C THR A 148 -0.92 1.09 -26.43
N LYS A 149 -1.06 2.41 -26.30
CA LYS A 149 -0.08 3.40 -26.80
C LYS A 149 1.34 3.17 -26.26
N ARG A 150 1.47 2.50 -25.12
CA ARG A 150 2.72 2.21 -24.41
C ARG A 150 3.13 0.73 -24.49
N ASN A 151 2.45 -0.06 -25.33
CA ASN A 151 2.65 -1.51 -25.45
C ASN A 151 2.50 -2.24 -24.10
N ILE A 152 1.56 -1.78 -23.27
CA ILE A 152 1.21 -2.41 -22.01
C ILE A 152 -0.04 -3.24 -22.24
N GLU A 153 0.09 -4.55 -22.07
CA GLU A 153 -1.00 -5.50 -22.20
C GLU A 153 -1.32 -6.11 -20.84
N ILE A 154 -2.61 -6.10 -20.48
CA ILE A 154 -3.10 -6.90 -19.36
C ILE A 154 -3.41 -8.28 -19.91
N LYS A 155 -2.90 -9.32 -19.25
CA LYS A 155 -3.13 -10.70 -19.69
C LYS A 155 -4.61 -11.03 -19.67
N LYS A 156 -5.05 -11.78 -20.68
CA LYS A 156 -6.43 -12.28 -20.72
C LYS A 156 -6.75 -13.10 -19.47
N GLY A 157 -7.81 -12.73 -18.75
CA GLY A 157 -8.19 -13.31 -17.47
C GLY A 157 -7.76 -12.48 -16.25
N ASP A 158 -6.84 -11.53 -16.43
CA ASP A 158 -6.33 -10.66 -15.35
C ASP A 158 -7.00 -9.28 -15.32
N GLU A 159 -7.86 -8.95 -16.29
CA GLU A 159 -8.46 -7.60 -16.47
C GLU A 159 -9.26 -7.12 -15.25
N LYS A 160 -9.69 -8.06 -14.42
CA LYS A 160 -10.47 -7.81 -13.21
C LYS A 160 -9.63 -7.73 -11.95
N ARG A 161 -8.33 -8.01 -12.04
CA ARG A 161 -7.41 -8.06 -10.90
C ARG A 161 -6.09 -7.33 -11.08
N GLU A 162 -5.76 -6.94 -12.29
CA GLU A 162 -4.63 -6.11 -12.67
C GLU A 162 -5.14 -4.80 -13.25
N GLY A 163 -4.46 -3.70 -12.96
CA GLY A 163 -4.78 -2.43 -13.60
C GLY A 163 -3.68 -1.39 -13.46
N TYR A 164 -3.97 -0.22 -14.02
CA TYR A 164 -3.04 0.90 -14.06
C TYR A 164 -3.80 2.17 -13.75
N GLY A 165 -3.15 3.13 -13.09
CA GLY A 165 -3.81 4.37 -12.73
C GLY A 165 -2.84 5.47 -12.36
N THR A 166 -3.32 6.70 -12.42
CA THR A 166 -2.53 7.88 -12.04
C THR A 166 -2.90 8.32 -10.63
N ILE A 167 -1.90 8.85 -9.93
CA ILE A 167 -2.04 9.44 -8.60
C ILE A 167 -1.28 10.76 -8.54
N GLU A 168 -1.86 11.75 -7.89
CA GLU A 168 -1.24 13.03 -7.53
C GLU A 168 -1.66 13.39 -6.11
N PHE A 169 -0.73 13.58 -5.18
CA PHE A 169 -1.07 13.96 -3.80
C PHE A 169 0.08 14.68 -3.10
N ASP A 170 -0.25 15.42 -2.05
CA ASP A 170 0.73 16.11 -1.21
C ASP A 170 1.16 15.18 -0.06
N PHE A 171 2.37 14.64 -0.15
CA PHE A 171 2.98 13.84 0.90
C PHE A 171 3.53 14.74 2.01
N LEU A 172 2.99 14.55 3.22
CA LEU A 172 3.35 15.29 4.45
C LEU A 172 3.31 16.83 4.32
N GLU A 173 2.53 17.33 3.35
CA GLU A 173 2.43 18.74 2.94
C GLU A 173 3.73 19.39 2.46
N LYS A 174 4.74 18.58 2.15
CA LYS A 174 6.08 19.04 1.74
C LYS A 174 6.45 18.66 0.33
N VAL A 175 5.85 17.59 -0.19
CA VAL A 175 6.18 17.07 -1.51
C VAL A 175 4.91 16.75 -2.25
N ARG A 176 4.74 17.31 -3.44
CA ARG A 176 3.70 16.84 -4.37
C ARG A 176 4.27 15.68 -5.16
N LEU A 177 3.65 14.52 -5.05
CA LEU A 177 3.96 13.36 -5.86
C LEU A 177 2.95 13.26 -7.00
N ARG A 178 3.43 12.95 -8.19
CA ARG A 178 2.63 12.55 -9.34
C ARG A 178 3.22 11.25 -9.89
N ALA A 179 2.42 10.21 -10.02
CA ALA A 179 2.91 8.92 -10.49
C ALA A 179 1.84 8.14 -11.23
N THR A 180 2.27 7.21 -12.07
CA THR A 180 1.44 6.18 -12.66
C THR A 180 1.81 4.85 -12.02
N GLY A 181 0.82 4.21 -11.42
CA GLY A 181 0.98 2.94 -10.73
C GLY A 181 0.44 1.76 -11.51
N HIS A 182 1.04 0.61 -11.26
CA HIS A 182 0.56 -0.72 -11.61
C HIS A 182 0.19 -1.43 -10.30
N ALA A 183 -0.96 -2.08 -10.24
CA ALA A 183 -1.28 -2.94 -9.12
C ALA A 183 -2.00 -4.21 -9.56
N MET A 184 -1.94 -5.19 -8.68
CA MET A 184 -2.56 -6.48 -8.88
C MET A 184 -3.00 -7.05 -7.54
N TRP A 185 -4.09 -7.79 -7.52
CA TRP A 185 -4.54 -8.50 -6.32
C TRP A 185 -4.76 -9.99 -6.56
N SER A 186 -4.79 -10.74 -5.46
CA SER A 186 -5.05 -12.17 -5.41
C SER A 186 -5.84 -12.49 -4.15
N ARG A 187 -6.63 -13.57 -4.16
CA ARG A 187 -7.49 -13.96 -3.04
C ARG A 187 -7.59 -15.47 -2.93
N ASN A 188 -7.76 -15.95 -1.70
CA ASN A 188 -8.10 -17.34 -1.42
C ASN A 188 -9.10 -17.40 -0.24
N GLY A 189 -9.31 -18.59 0.31
CA GLY A 189 -10.25 -18.79 1.42
C GLY A 189 -9.86 -18.10 2.73
N ASP A 190 -8.59 -17.75 2.92
CA ASP A 190 -8.03 -17.26 4.18
C ASP A 190 -7.63 -15.78 4.12
N SER A 191 -7.23 -15.28 2.93
CA SER A 191 -6.75 -13.93 2.78
C SER A 191 -6.99 -13.29 1.41
N VAL A 192 -6.87 -11.97 1.40
CA VAL A 192 -6.74 -11.14 0.19
C VAL A 192 -5.40 -10.42 0.25
N LEU A 193 -4.69 -10.39 -0.88
CA LEU A 193 -3.43 -9.67 -1.03
C LEU A 193 -3.50 -8.73 -2.22
N ALA A 194 -3.17 -7.46 -2.01
CA ALA A 194 -2.97 -6.46 -3.04
C ALA A 194 -1.50 -6.03 -3.06
N ALA A 195 -0.90 -5.98 -4.25
CA ALA A 195 0.44 -5.44 -4.47
C ALA A 195 0.34 -4.29 -5.46
N ALA A 196 1.10 -3.23 -5.26
CA ALA A 196 1.12 -2.05 -6.11
C ALA A 196 2.54 -1.49 -6.23
N GLU A 197 2.85 -0.86 -7.36
CA GLU A 197 4.08 -0.11 -7.55
C GLU A 197 3.84 1.13 -8.40
N VAL A 198 4.72 2.11 -8.28
CA VAL A 198 4.95 3.14 -9.29
C VAL A 198 5.64 2.48 -10.46
N ASP A 199 4.97 2.43 -11.60
CA ASP A 199 5.45 1.67 -12.75
C ASP A 199 6.62 2.41 -13.42
N PRO A 200 7.82 1.80 -13.47
CA PRO A 200 9.02 2.46 -13.97
C PRO A 200 8.92 2.85 -15.46
N ARG A 201 8.05 2.20 -16.25
CA ARG A 201 7.82 2.55 -17.66
C ARG A 201 7.30 3.97 -17.84
N PHE A 202 6.71 4.54 -16.78
CA PHE A 202 6.15 5.88 -16.78
C PHE A 202 7.11 6.96 -16.23
N ARG A 203 8.35 6.62 -15.88
CA ARG A 203 9.28 7.59 -15.26
C ARG A 203 9.45 8.86 -16.11
N ASP A 204 9.74 8.68 -17.39
CA ASP A 204 9.98 9.77 -18.34
C ASP A 204 8.82 9.94 -19.34
N ASP A 205 7.63 9.41 -19.02
CA ASP A 205 6.46 9.53 -19.88
C ASP A 205 6.00 10.98 -20.00
N LYS A 206 5.68 11.42 -21.21
CA LYS A 206 5.32 12.83 -21.48
C LYS A 206 3.94 13.21 -20.95
N GLU A 207 3.02 12.25 -20.83
CA GLU A 207 1.63 12.50 -20.43
C GLU A 207 1.39 12.13 -18.97
N PHE A 208 1.99 11.03 -18.52
CA PHE A 208 1.81 10.48 -17.17
C PHE A 208 3.15 10.21 -16.45
N PRO A 209 4.01 11.22 -16.28
CA PRO A 209 5.33 11.07 -15.67
C PRO A 209 5.27 10.64 -14.20
N ASN A 210 6.31 9.94 -13.74
CA ASN A 210 6.59 9.76 -12.32
C ASN A 210 7.54 10.85 -11.83
N GLU A 211 6.99 11.81 -11.10
CA GLU A 211 7.71 12.99 -10.65
C GLU A 211 7.34 13.41 -9.22
N TRP A 212 8.25 14.15 -8.60
CA TRP A 212 8.00 14.85 -7.35
C TRP A 212 8.35 16.33 -7.47
N ARG A 213 7.67 17.16 -6.69
CA ARG A 213 7.89 18.61 -6.61
C ARG A 213 7.91 19.03 -5.15
N SER A 214 8.86 19.87 -4.75
CA SER A 214 8.84 20.45 -3.41
C SER A 214 7.66 21.40 -3.23
N ILE A 215 7.12 21.45 -2.01
CA ILE A 215 6.07 22.37 -1.60
C ILE A 215 6.64 23.26 -0.51
N THR A 216 6.62 24.57 -0.76
CA THR A 216 7.02 25.58 0.22
C THR A 216 5.82 26.44 0.57
N LYS A 217 5.58 26.64 1.87
CA LYS A 217 4.53 27.55 2.38
C LYS A 217 5.22 28.77 2.98
N THR A 218 5.04 29.95 2.40
CA THR A 218 5.63 31.21 2.86
C THR A 218 4.55 32.30 2.86
N GLY A 219 4.34 32.96 4.00
CA GLY A 219 3.34 34.04 4.11
C GLY A 219 1.91 33.60 3.75
N GLY A 220 1.54 32.33 4.01
CA GLY A 220 0.23 31.76 3.65
C GLY A 220 0.09 31.35 2.19
N GLN A 221 1.06 31.67 1.32
CA GLN A 221 1.08 31.21 -0.07
C GLN A 221 1.77 29.85 -0.19
N THR A 222 1.18 28.95 -0.98
CA THR A 222 1.76 27.64 -1.31
C THR A 222 2.44 27.73 -2.67
N LYS A 223 3.75 27.52 -2.71
CA LYS A 223 4.55 27.44 -3.94
C LYS A 223 4.94 25.99 -4.20
N VAL A 224 4.73 25.54 -5.44
CA VAL A 224 5.17 24.23 -5.92
C VAL A 224 6.41 24.41 -6.79
N GLY A 225 7.46 23.63 -6.52
CA GLY A 225 8.73 23.67 -7.24
C GLY A 225 8.69 23.02 -8.62
N ASN A 226 9.87 22.93 -9.24
CA ASN A 226 10.05 22.24 -10.53
C ASN A 226 9.83 20.73 -10.39
N PRO A 227 9.35 20.04 -11.44
CA PRO A 227 9.28 18.58 -11.48
C PRO A 227 10.68 17.96 -11.45
N ASN A 228 10.82 16.89 -10.66
CA ASN A 228 12.02 16.06 -10.61
C ASN A 228 11.60 14.61 -10.83
N PRO A 229 12.33 13.82 -11.62
CA PRO A 229 12.07 12.38 -11.77
C PRO A 229 12.06 11.69 -10.42
N TRP A 230 11.22 10.66 -10.28
CA TRP A 230 11.15 9.89 -9.05
C TRP A 230 11.44 8.40 -9.28
N GLY A 231 12.29 7.84 -8.40
CA GLY A 231 12.71 6.44 -8.40
C GLY A 231 11.57 5.44 -8.14
N GLY A 232 10.46 5.91 -7.57
CA GLY A 232 9.23 5.14 -7.38
C GLY A 232 9.06 4.61 -5.96
N ALA A 233 7.92 3.96 -5.76
CA ALA A 233 7.49 3.30 -4.52
C ALA A 233 6.74 2.03 -4.87
N ALA A 234 6.71 1.06 -3.97
CA ALA A 234 5.85 -0.09 -4.06
C ALA A 234 5.26 -0.44 -2.69
N MET A 235 4.21 -1.23 -2.70
CA MET A 235 3.62 -1.78 -1.50
C MET A 235 3.02 -3.16 -1.75
N TYR A 236 2.85 -3.90 -0.67
CA TYR A 236 1.79 -4.88 -0.61
C TYR A 236 1.00 -4.75 0.69
N LEU A 237 -0.25 -5.18 0.65
CA LEU A 237 -1.15 -5.27 1.78
C LEU A 237 -1.80 -6.65 1.76
N LYS A 238 -1.80 -7.32 2.92
CA LYS A 238 -2.49 -8.59 3.12
C LYS A 238 -3.51 -8.44 4.25
N ILE A 239 -4.71 -8.97 4.01
CA ILE A 239 -5.79 -9.06 5.01
C ILE A 239 -6.08 -10.55 5.20
N THR A 240 -5.81 -11.06 6.39
CA THR A 240 -5.95 -12.48 6.74
C THR A 240 -7.05 -12.66 7.80
N LYS A 241 -7.90 -13.68 7.62
CA LYS A 241 -8.90 -14.05 8.62
C LYS A 241 -8.23 -14.53 9.92
N LEU A 242 -8.72 -14.03 11.05
CA LEU A 242 -8.40 -14.63 12.33
C LEU A 242 -9.44 -15.68 12.69
N ALA A 243 -8.98 -16.83 13.16
CA ALA A 243 -9.84 -17.85 13.75
C ALA A 243 -10.46 -17.34 15.07
N GLU A 244 -9.66 -16.62 15.86
CA GLU A 244 -10.12 -15.92 17.06
C GLU A 244 -9.42 -14.55 17.23
N PRO A 245 -10.15 -13.51 17.66
CA PRO A 245 -11.60 -13.49 17.91
C PRO A 245 -12.42 -13.53 16.61
N ALA A 246 -13.63 -14.08 16.68
CA ALA A 246 -14.50 -14.22 15.51
C ALA A 246 -14.80 -12.86 14.86
N GLY A 247 -14.75 -12.81 13.52
CA GLY A 247 -14.99 -11.59 12.75
C GLY A 247 -13.82 -10.61 12.72
N ALA A 248 -12.69 -10.93 13.37
CA ALA A 248 -11.47 -10.14 13.26
C ALA A 248 -10.64 -10.54 12.04
N LEU A 249 -10.04 -9.53 11.41
CA LEU A 249 -9.12 -9.68 10.30
C LEU A 249 -7.80 -8.99 10.67
N PHE A 250 -6.69 -9.71 10.50
CA PHE A 250 -5.36 -9.16 10.66
C PHE A 250 -4.93 -8.48 9.36
N VAL A 251 -4.52 -7.22 9.45
CA VAL A 251 -4.06 -6.43 8.31
C VAL A 251 -2.59 -6.14 8.48
N GLU A 252 -1.81 -6.47 7.46
CA GLU A 252 -0.43 -6.04 7.31
C GLU A 252 -0.27 -5.22 6.03
N GLN A 253 0.52 -4.14 6.12
CA GLN A 253 0.88 -3.31 4.99
C GLN A 253 2.37 -3.02 5.02
N HIS A 254 3.03 -3.22 3.90
CA HIS A 254 4.46 -3.00 3.73
C HIS A 254 4.65 -2.08 2.54
N ILE A 255 5.35 -0.96 2.74
CA ILE A 255 5.63 0.03 1.72
C ILE A 255 7.14 0.20 1.65
N VAL A 256 7.69 0.22 0.45
CA VAL A 256 9.09 0.61 0.19
C VAL A 256 9.10 1.75 -0.81
N PHE A 257 9.91 2.77 -0.57
CA PHE A 257 10.04 3.90 -1.48
C PHE A 257 11.43 4.51 -1.44
N ALA A 258 11.85 5.09 -2.57
CA ALA A 258 12.99 5.98 -2.61
C ALA A 258 12.56 7.36 -2.09
N GLU A 259 13.32 7.91 -1.14
CA GLU A 259 13.13 9.24 -0.55
C GLU A 259 14.23 10.18 -1.06
N PRO A 260 14.05 10.83 -2.23
CA PRO A 260 14.99 11.85 -2.70
C PRO A 260 15.33 12.87 -1.62
N THR A 261 16.62 13.21 -1.47
CA THR A 261 17.10 14.13 -0.41
C THR A 261 16.33 15.46 -0.38
N GLY A 262 15.87 15.95 -1.53
CA GLY A 262 15.10 17.19 -1.64
C GLY A 262 13.64 17.12 -1.17
N TRP A 263 13.17 15.99 -0.63
CA TRP A 263 11.81 15.88 -0.09
C TRP A 263 11.59 16.69 1.18
N PHE A 264 12.55 16.61 2.11
CA PHE A 264 12.40 17.21 3.45
C PHE A 264 13.58 18.07 3.87
N ASP A 265 14.54 18.34 2.97
CA ASP A 265 15.75 19.14 3.25
C ASP A 265 16.48 18.68 4.53
N GLY A 266 16.56 17.37 4.73
CA GLY A 266 17.18 16.74 5.90
C GLY A 266 16.31 16.66 7.16
N ALA A 267 15.09 17.18 7.15
CA ALA A 267 14.16 17.07 8.28
C ALA A 267 13.58 15.64 8.40
N ASN A 268 13.50 15.12 9.63
CA ASN A 268 12.94 13.79 9.90
C ASN A 268 11.40 13.81 9.97
N LEU A 269 10.76 14.19 8.86
CA LEU A 269 9.31 14.32 8.79
C LEU A 269 8.58 12.98 8.73
N LEU A 270 9.22 11.93 8.20
CA LEU A 270 8.68 10.58 8.23
C LEU A 270 8.40 10.14 9.67
N ARG A 271 9.38 10.22 10.57
CA ARG A 271 9.19 9.75 11.96
C ARG A 271 8.25 10.65 12.77
N SER A 272 8.14 11.93 12.44
CA SER A 272 7.33 12.89 13.21
C SER A 272 5.87 13.02 12.74
N LYS A 273 5.59 12.91 11.43
CA LYS A 273 4.24 13.13 10.88
C LYS A 273 3.55 11.87 10.37
N LEU A 274 4.30 10.91 9.83
CA LEU A 274 3.71 9.69 9.28
C LEU A 274 2.89 8.88 10.29
N PRO A 275 3.27 8.76 11.59
CA PRO A 275 2.46 8.03 12.57
C PRO A 275 1.01 8.53 12.67
N LEU A 276 0.81 9.85 12.57
CA LEU A 276 -0.53 10.45 12.64
C LEU A 276 -1.35 10.13 11.39
N VAL A 277 -0.73 10.24 10.21
CA VAL A 277 -1.38 9.89 8.93
C VAL A 277 -1.77 8.40 8.92
N VAL A 278 -0.88 7.51 9.36
CA VAL A 278 -1.15 6.07 9.44
C VAL A 278 -2.28 5.80 10.45
N GLN A 279 -2.26 6.44 11.61
CA GLN A 279 -3.32 6.30 12.60
C GLN A 279 -4.70 6.69 12.03
N ASP A 280 -4.79 7.80 11.31
CA ASP A 280 -6.04 8.26 10.71
C ASP A 280 -6.51 7.32 9.60
N ASN A 281 -5.61 6.79 8.78
CA ASN A 281 -5.94 5.80 7.75
C ASN A 281 -6.44 4.48 8.36
N VAL A 282 -5.76 3.96 9.39
CA VAL A 282 -6.16 2.74 10.12
C VAL A 282 -7.55 2.93 10.76
N ARG A 283 -7.79 4.06 11.42
CA ARG A 283 -9.09 4.38 12.01
C ARG A 283 -10.19 4.45 10.95
N THR A 284 -9.87 5.03 9.81
CA THR A 284 -10.81 5.17 8.69
C THR A 284 -11.18 3.80 8.12
N MET A 285 -10.19 2.95 7.86
CA MET A 285 -10.41 1.58 7.42
C MET A 285 -11.26 0.79 8.42
N ARG A 286 -10.96 0.85 9.72
CA ARG A 286 -11.79 0.22 10.76
C ARG A 286 -13.23 0.71 10.76
N LYS A 287 -13.48 1.99 10.48
CA LYS A 287 -14.85 2.53 10.37
C LYS A 287 -15.55 1.98 9.14
N GLU A 288 -14.89 1.89 7.99
CA GLU A 288 -15.51 1.35 6.77
C GLU A 288 -15.95 -0.11 6.95
N PHE A 289 -15.12 -0.95 7.56
CA PHE A 289 -15.48 -2.35 7.85
C PHE A 289 -16.66 -2.51 8.81
N LYS A 290 -16.95 -1.49 9.64
CA LYS A 290 -18.10 -1.47 10.54
C LYS A 290 -19.39 -0.97 9.89
N LYS A 291 -19.31 -0.34 8.72
CA LYS A 291 -20.50 0.14 8.01
C LYS A 291 -21.21 -1.04 7.37
N LYS A 292 -22.48 -1.21 7.71
CA LYS A 292 -23.38 -2.18 7.08
C LYS A 292 -23.82 -1.71 5.70
#